data_AF-A0A0U3NNL7-F1
#
_entry.id   AF-A0A0U3NNL7-F1
#
_cell.length_a   1.000
_cell.length_b   1.000
_cell.length_c   1.000
_cell.angle_alpha   90.00
_cell.angle_beta   90.00
_cell.angle_gamma   90.00
#
_symmetry.space_group_name_H-M   'P 1'
#
loop_
_entity.id
_entity.type
_entity.pdbx_description
1 polymer ?
#
loop_
_entity_poly.entity_id
_entity_poly.type
_entity_poly.pdbx_seq_one_letter_code
_entity_poly.pdbx_strand_id
1 'polypeptide(L)' 'MELRKERVKWLFSFITKYDMVEINDRFYELAPIEEVEGESFQNTIDHPYDVNWSIYDSLQPTENRQTKVEVSHV' A
#
# COMPACT_ATOMS: atom_id res chain seq x y z
N MET A 1 4.97 -28.79 -2.42
CA MET A 1 4.79 -28.88 -3.90
C MET A 1 3.40 -28.39 -4.31
N GLU A 2 2.39 -28.43 -3.42
CA GLU A 2 1.05 -27.85 -3.64
C GLU A 2 1.08 -26.38 -4.08
N LEU A 3 1.75 -25.50 -3.33
CA LEU A 3 1.69 -24.04 -3.58
C LEU A 3 2.07 -23.67 -5.02
N ARG A 4 3.06 -24.35 -5.60
CA ARG A 4 3.45 -24.14 -7.00
C ARG A 4 2.35 -24.56 -7.96
N LYS A 5 1.68 -25.69 -7.69
CA LYS A 5 0.56 -26.18 -8.52
C LYS A 5 -0.65 -25.26 -8.43
N GLU A 6 -0.94 -24.73 -7.24
CA GLU A 6 -2.03 -23.77 -7.02
C GLU A 6 -1.78 -22.46 -7.76
N ARG A 7 -0.57 -21.90 -7.66
CA ARG A 7 -0.18 -20.69 -8.40
C ARG A 7 -0.30 -20.87 -9.92
N VAL A 8 0.08 -22.04 -10.43
CA VAL A 8 -0.04 -22.35 -11.87
C VAL A 8 -1.50 -22.50 -12.29
N LYS A 9 -2.33 -23.19 -11.50
CA LYS A 9 -3.77 -23.30 -11.76
C LYS A 9 -4.46 -21.93 -11.74
N TRP A 10 -4.07 -21.09 -10.79
CA TRP A 10 -4.53 -19.72 -10.67
C TRP A 10 -4.18 -18.94 -11.94
N LEU A 11 -2.91 -18.91 -12.35
CA LEU A 11 -2.47 -18.20 -13.56
C LEU A 11 -3.22 -18.69 -14.83
N PHE A 12 -3.45 -20.00 -14.95
CA PHE A 12 -4.25 -20.57 -16.03
C PHE A 12 -5.68 -20.01 -16.08
N SER A 13 -6.28 -19.71 -14.92
CA SER A 13 -7.63 -19.14 -14.87
C SER A 13 -7.71 -17.68 -15.32
N PHE A 14 -6.59 -16.95 -15.36
CA PHE A 14 -6.53 -15.58 -15.88
C PHE A 14 -6.38 -15.58 -17.39
N ILE A 15 -5.53 -16.45 -17.92
CA ILE A 15 -5.28 -16.57 -19.37
C ILE A 15 -6.54 -17.00 -20.12
N THR A 16 -7.49 -17.70 -19.47
CA THR A 16 -8.78 -18.04 -20.08
C THR A 16 -9.80 -16.90 -20.08
N LYS A 17 -9.57 -15.84 -19.30
CA LYS A 17 -10.54 -14.74 -19.09
C LYS A 17 -10.08 -13.41 -19.69
N TYR A 18 -8.78 -13.18 -19.73
CA TYR A 18 -8.18 -11.90 -20.08
C TYR A 18 -7.07 -12.10 -21.12
N ASP A 19 -6.83 -11.09 -21.94
CA ASP A 19 -5.68 -11.09 -22.85
C ASP A 19 -4.37 -10.90 -22.07
N MET A 20 -3.26 -11.36 -22.65
CA MET A 20 -1.93 -11.26 -22.02
C MET A 20 -1.51 -9.80 -21.75
N VAL A 21 -1.93 -8.86 -22.60
CA VAL A 21 -1.67 -7.43 -22.39
C VAL A 21 -2.44 -6.92 -21.18
N GLU A 22 -3.72 -7.27 -21.05
CA GLU A 22 -4.56 -6.88 -19.93
C GLU A 22 -4.08 -7.50 -18.61
N ILE A 23 -3.64 -8.76 -18.64
CA ILE A 23 -3.03 -9.42 -17.48
C ILE A 23 -1.77 -8.70 -17.05
N ASN A 24 -0.92 -8.25 -17.98
CA ASN A 24 0.30 -7.51 -17.65
C ASN A 24 -0.02 -6.17 -16.98
N ASP A 25 -0.98 -5.43 -17.54
CA ASP A 25 -1.29 -4.08 -17.08
C ASP A 25 -2.02 -4.07 -15.73
N ARG A 26 -2.82 -5.11 -15.46
CA ARG A 26 -3.65 -5.22 -14.25
C ARG A 26 -3.26 -6.38 -13.35
N PHE A 27 -2.05 -6.91 -13.51
CA PHE A 27 -1.62 -8.15 -12.84
C PHE A 27 -1.89 -8.15 -11.34
N TYR A 28 -1.55 -7.06 -10.65
CA TYR A 28 -1.69 -6.94 -9.19
C TYR A 28 -3.14 -6.69 -8.74
N GLU A 29 -3.99 -6.12 -9.60
CA GLU A 29 -5.44 -5.99 -9.34
C GLU A 29 -6.16 -7.34 -9.52
N LEU A 30 -5.64 -8.15 -10.43
CA LEU A 30 -6.15 -9.46 -10.82
C LEU A 30 -5.59 -10.58 -9.93
N ALA A 31 -4.40 -10.38 -9.36
CA ALA A 31 -3.82 -11.24 -8.35
C ALA A 31 -4.81 -11.42 -7.18
N PRO A 32 -4.94 -12.63 -6.62
CA PRO A 32 -5.65 -12.76 -5.37
C PRO A 32 -4.82 -11.96 -4.37
N ILE A 33 -5.40 -10.90 -3.84
CA ILE A 33 -4.94 -10.34 -2.59
C ILE A 33 -5.00 -11.53 -1.64
N GLU A 34 -3.86 -11.96 -1.11
CA GLU A 34 -3.87 -12.87 0.03
C GLU A 34 -4.63 -12.08 1.10
N GLU A 35 -5.93 -12.33 1.21
CA GLU A 35 -6.77 -11.79 2.26
C GLU A 35 -6.13 -12.29 3.55
N VAL A 36 -5.24 -11.46 4.10
CA VAL A 36 -4.88 -11.53 5.50
C VAL A 36 -6.18 -11.20 6.20
N GLU A 37 -6.91 -12.26 6.52
CA GLU A 37 -8.09 -12.24 7.35
C GLU A 37 -7.78 -11.38 8.58
N GLY A 38 -8.46 -10.24 8.71
CA GLY A 38 -8.48 -9.48 9.96
C GLY A 38 -8.18 -8.00 9.79
N GLU A 39 -9.27 -7.23 9.89
CA GLU A 39 -9.28 -5.87 10.42
C GLU A 39 -8.85 -4.73 9.49
N SER A 40 -9.90 -4.10 8.93
CA SER A 40 -10.06 -2.66 8.82
C SER A 40 -9.16 -1.92 7.82
N PHE A 41 -9.80 -1.38 6.79
CA PHE A 41 -9.83 0.01 6.29
C PHE A 41 -9.01 1.13 7.02
N GLN A 42 -7.86 0.85 7.62
CA GLN A 42 -7.01 1.81 8.31
C GLN A 42 -5.53 1.42 8.20
N ASN A 43 -5.02 1.10 7.02
CA ASN A 43 -3.61 1.31 6.71
C ASN A 43 -3.47 1.38 5.19
N THR A 44 -3.11 2.55 4.68
CA THR A 44 -2.78 2.82 3.28
C THR A 44 -1.44 2.20 2.87
N ILE A 45 -1.13 1.03 3.41
CA ILE A 45 0.09 0.25 3.18
C ILE A 45 -0.39 -1.19 2.98
N ASP A 46 -1.17 -1.40 1.92
CA ASP A 46 -1.74 -2.69 1.58
C ASP A 46 -0.73 -3.53 0.77
N HIS A 47 0.30 -2.87 0.21
CA HIS A 47 1.37 -3.51 -0.54
C HIS A 47 2.74 -3.36 0.15
N PRO A 48 3.62 -4.39 0.15
CA PRO A 48 4.99 -4.32 0.70
C PRO A 48 5.91 -3.25 0.07
N TYR A 49 5.46 -2.58 -0.99
CA TYR A 49 6.19 -1.48 -1.64
C TYR A 49 5.45 -0.13 -1.55
N ASP A 50 4.31 -0.08 -0.86
CA ASP A 50 3.60 1.18 -0.67
C ASP A 50 4.43 2.12 0.20
N VAL A 51 4.63 3.33 -0.32
CA VAL A 51 5.38 4.37 0.37
C VAL A 51 4.47 5.03 1.39
N ASN A 52 4.84 4.93 2.67
CA ASN A 52 4.16 5.67 3.72
C ASN A 52 4.56 7.16 3.68
N TRP A 53 3.79 7.97 2.95
CA TRP A 53 4.00 9.41 2.80
C TRP A 53 3.88 10.19 4.13
N SER A 54 3.13 9.67 5.12
CA SER A 54 2.99 10.32 6.43
C SER A 54 4.32 10.38 7.20
N ILE A 55 5.25 9.46 6.92
CA ILE A 55 6.61 9.50 7.49
C ILE A 55 7.35 10.73 6.97
N TYR A 56 7.26 11.02 5.68
CA TYR A 56 7.89 12.19 5.08
C TYR A 56 7.22 13.49 5.56
N ASP A 57 5.90 13.50 5.73
CA ASP A 57 5.19 14.64 6.31
C ASP A 57 5.60 14.93 7.76
N SER A 58 5.89 13.88 8.54
CA SER A 58 6.37 14.03 9.92
C SER A 58 7.77 14.62 10.02
N LEU A 59 8.57 14.51 8.96
CA LEU A 59 9.92 15.05 8.86
C LEU A 59 9.94 16.52 8.41
N GLN A 60 8.78 17.12 8.13
CA GLN A 60 8.73 18.54 7.80
C GLN A 60 9.28 19.38 8.96
N PRO A 61 10.29 20.24 8.72
CA PRO A 61 10.85 21.09 9.76
C PRO A 61 9.76 21.97 10.38
N THR A 62 9.59 21.92 11.69
CA THR A 62 8.69 22.82 12.44
C THR A 62 9.28 24.22 12.62
N GLU A 63 10.15 24.65 11.71
CA GLU A 63 10.71 26.00 11.66
C GLU A 63 9.65 26.97 11.15
N ASN A 64 8.69 27.29 12.02
CA ASN A 64 7.95 28.55 12.14
C ASN A 64 6.68 28.37 12.99
N ARG A 65 6.72 27.56 14.05
CA ARG A 65 5.72 27.72 15.12
C ARG A 65 6.19 28.87 16.02
N GLN A 66 6.07 30.10 15.53
CA GLN A 66 6.28 31.32 16.31
C GLN A 66 5.34 31.31 17.52
N THR A 67 5.82 30.83 18.66
CA THR A 67 5.22 31.11 19.97
C THR A 67 5.51 32.55 20.34
N LYS A 68 4.66 33.45 19.85
CA LYS A 68 4.46 34.78 20.43
C LYS A 68 3.72 34.61 21.76
N VAL A 69 4.43 34.37 22.86
CA VAL A 69 3.95 34.46 24.25
C VAL A 69 5.20 34.70 25.12
N GLU A 70 5.37 35.67 26.01
CA GLU A 70 4.68 36.89 26.43
C GLU A 70 5.77 37.75 27.10
N VAL A 71 5.59 39.07 27.07
CA VAL A 71 6.40 40.04 27.80
C VAL A 71 6.16 39.87 29.30
N SER A 72 7.22 39.75 30.11
CA SER A 72 7.27 40.43 31.42
C SER A 72 8.70 40.51 31.96
N HIS A 73 9.20 41.74 32.06
CA HIS A 73 10.32 42.15 32.91
C HIS A 73 9.70 43.00 34.03
N VAL A 74 9.80 42.55 35.28
CA VAL A 74 9.91 43.38 36.49
C VAL A 74 10.80 42.65 37.47
#